data_AF-A0A7V3PT31-F1
#
_entry.id   AF-A0A7V3PT31-F1
#
_cell.length_a   1.000
_cell.length_b   1.000
_cell.length_c   1.000
_cell.angle_alpha   90.00
_cell.angle_beta   90.00
_cell.angle_gamma   90.00
#
_symmetry.space_group_name_H-M   'P 1'
#
loop_
_entity.id
_entity.type
_entity.pdbx_description
1 polymer ?
#
loop_
_entity_poly.entity_id
_entity_poly.type
_entity_poly.pdbx_seq_one_letter_code
_entity_poly.pdbx_strand_id
1 'polypeptide(L)'
;MKYTKSCFRVNGIINLFILFALTIATGFSRELIYNGNFELPPDSGWRVIRWGEFPDTGNCRLRWLHTYHPDRDFEVMIQKLLHQGMKFFQQIDIPSLELQFSVSCRLSAKSESESLFAAAAVVLEYLNSSDSLLGETRIFYATPGCDWQNSPSLHLIRVSDTINWHNYRIDILNDLESLPGIEPTEIKSIRVGLLSFVRGNS
;
A
#
# COMPACT_ATOMS: atom_id res chain seq x y z
N MET A 1 -16.69 -5.73 -17.91
CA MET A 1 -15.25 -5.63 -17.66
C MET A 1 -15.01 -4.88 -16.36
N LYS A 2 -14.21 -5.44 -15.46
CA LYS A 2 -13.76 -4.81 -14.20
C LYS A 2 -12.24 -4.67 -14.28
N TYR A 3 -11.71 -3.51 -13.94
CA TYR A 3 -10.25 -3.35 -13.87
C TYR A 3 -9.81 -2.38 -12.78
N THR A 4 -8.58 -2.57 -12.35
CA THR A 4 -7.89 -1.66 -11.44
C THR A 4 -6.50 -1.34 -11.98
N LYS A 5 -6.02 -0.13 -11.71
CA LYS A 5 -4.66 0.31 -12.00
C LYS A 5 -4.16 1.17 -10.85
N SER A 6 -3.03 0.79 -10.28
CA SER A 6 -2.37 1.51 -9.19
C SER A 6 -0.94 1.82 -9.62
N CYS A 7 -0.52 3.08 -9.52
CA CYS A 7 0.87 3.51 -9.71
C CYS A 7 1.38 4.12 -8.41
N PHE A 8 2.62 3.85 -8.02
CA PHE A 8 3.17 4.46 -6.81
C PHE A 8 4.68 4.62 -6.82
N ARG A 9 5.10 5.53 -5.94
CA ARG A 9 6.45 5.78 -5.49
C ARG A 9 6.42 5.77 -3.96
N VAL A 10 7.21 4.92 -3.32
CA VAL A 10 7.34 4.97 -1.86
C VAL A 10 8.41 6.01 -1.53
N ASN A 11 8.01 7.03 -0.78
CA ASN A 11 8.94 8.08 -0.37
C ASN A 11 9.71 7.67 0.88
N GLY A 12 9.17 6.74 1.69
CA GLY A 12 9.91 6.09 2.76
C GLY A 12 9.10 5.62 3.97
N ILE A 13 9.72 4.80 4.81
CA ILE A 13 9.36 4.64 6.24
C ILE A 13 10.54 5.11 7.09
N ILE A 14 10.32 6.14 7.91
CA ILE A 14 11.37 6.84 8.67
C ILE A 14 11.11 6.72 10.17
N ASN A 15 12.13 6.42 10.97
CA ASN A 15 12.06 6.48 12.43
C ASN A 15 12.24 7.90 12.97
N LEU A 16 11.33 8.37 13.82
CA LEU A 16 11.31 9.73 14.36
C LEU A 16 11.50 9.73 15.88
N PHE A 17 12.75 9.85 16.33
CA PHE A 17 13.07 10.10 17.74
C PHE A 17 12.91 11.60 18.07
N ILE A 18 11.96 11.96 18.96
CA ILE A 18 11.86 13.31 19.52
C ILE A 18 12.22 13.25 21.01
N LEU A 19 13.41 13.73 21.38
CA LEU A 19 13.76 13.98 22.77
C LEU A 19 14.06 15.46 23.00
N PHE A 20 13.23 16.09 23.84
CA PHE A 20 13.30 17.50 24.19
C PHE A 20 14.30 17.71 25.35
N ALA A 21 15.58 17.92 25.03
CA ALA A 21 16.55 18.59 25.90
C ALA A 21 17.81 18.98 25.10
N LEU A 22 17.80 20.21 24.58
CA LEU A 22 18.95 21.05 24.16
C LEU A 22 20.31 20.33 23.90
N THR A 23 20.31 19.35 23.02
CA THR A 23 21.51 18.81 22.37
C THR A 23 21.14 18.65 20.90
N ILE A 24 21.98 19.17 20.00
CA ILE A 24 21.84 19.01 18.55
C ILE A 24 22.16 17.55 18.20
N ALA A 25 21.29 16.63 18.62
CA ALA A 25 21.29 15.27 18.12
C ALA A 25 20.54 15.34 16.79
N THR A 26 21.28 15.46 15.68
CA THR A 26 20.72 15.19 14.37
C THR A 26 20.31 13.73 14.35
N GLY A 27 19.04 13.46 14.68
CA GLY A 27 18.45 12.14 14.58
C GLY A 27 18.64 11.63 13.16
N PHE A 28 19.41 10.55 13.01
CA PHE A 28 19.57 9.91 11.71
C PHE A 28 18.23 9.24 11.35
N SER A 29 17.43 9.94 10.55
CA SER A 29 16.30 9.34 9.85
C SER A 29 16.82 8.23 8.95
N ARG A 30 16.57 6.98 9.32
CA ARG A 30 16.92 5.82 8.50
C ARG A 30 15.71 5.40 7.67
N GLU A 31 15.90 5.37 6.36
CA GLU A 31 14.95 4.74 5.43
C GLU A 31 14.96 3.22 5.65
N LEU A 32 13.79 2.65 5.94
CA LEU A 32 13.64 1.20 6.12
C LEU A 32 13.28 0.48 4.82
N ILE A 33 12.65 1.17 3.86
CA ILE A 33 12.24 0.58 2.58
C ILE A 33 13.44 0.48 1.65
N TYR A 34 13.76 -0.74 1.25
CA TYR A 34 14.75 -0.98 0.22
C TYR A 34 14.13 -0.80 -1.16
N ASN A 35 14.79 -0.05 -2.05
CA ASN A 35 14.31 0.23 -3.40
C ASN A 35 12.89 0.84 -3.43
N GLY A 36 12.59 1.78 -2.52
CA GLY A 36 11.28 2.46 -2.47
C GLY A 36 11.06 3.49 -3.58
N ASN A 37 12.16 4.03 -4.11
CA ASN A 37 12.18 4.93 -5.27
C ASN A 37 12.15 4.19 -6.62
N PHE A 38 12.22 2.86 -6.62
CA PHE A 38 12.18 2.01 -7.82
C PHE A 38 13.27 2.27 -8.85
N GLU A 39 14.41 2.83 -8.46
CA GLU A 39 15.57 3.03 -9.35
C GLU A 39 16.32 1.72 -9.64
N LEU A 40 16.03 0.65 -8.89
CA LEU A 40 16.43 -0.71 -9.20
C LEU A 40 15.21 -1.53 -9.68
N PRO A 41 15.43 -2.62 -10.44
CA PRO A 41 14.36 -3.52 -10.86
C PRO A 41 13.47 -3.97 -9.69
N PRO A 42 12.13 -4.11 -9.88
CA PRO A 42 11.20 -4.43 -8.79
C PRO A 42 11.51 -5.72 -8.03
N ASP A 43 12.10 -6.73 -8.67
CA ASP A 43 12.52 -7.97 -8.00
C ASP A 43 13.70 -7.78 -7.01
N SER A 44 14.33 -6.59 -7.02
CA SER A 44 15.29 -6.15 -5.99
C SER A 44 14.55 -5.71 -4.73
N GLY A 45 14.09 -6.68 -3.94
CA GLY A 45 13.53 -6.49 -2.60
C GLY A 45 12.01 -6.38 -2.50
N TRP A 46 11.29 -6.38 -3.63
CA TRP A 46 9.83 -6.47 -3.61
C TRP A 46 9.34 -7.84 -4.09
N ARG A 47 8.16 -8.22 -3.61
CA ARG A 47 7.52 -9.50 -3.91
C ARG A 47 6.18 -9.28 -4.58
N VAL A 48 5.82 -10.22 -5.45
CA VAL A 48 4.50 -10.25 -6.10
C VAL A 48 3.75 -11.49 -5.62
N ILE A 49 2.53 -11.30 -5.15
CA ILE A 49 1.56 -12.39 -4.95
C ILE A 49 0.35 -12.15 -5.84
N ARG A 50 -0.15 -13.22 -6.45
CA ARG A 50 -1.35 -13.24 -7.29
C ARG A 50 -2.22 -14.37 -6.78
N TRP A 51 -3.51 -14.14 -6.63
CA TRP A 51 -4.47 -15.18 -6.27
C TRP A 51 -5.71 -15.06 -7.14
N GLY A 52 -6.24 -16.21 -7.54
CA GLY A 52 -7.37 -16.33 -8.46
C GLY A 52 -7.17 -17.37 -9.54
N GLU A 53 -8.28 -17.71 -10.17
CA GLU A 53 -8.26 -18.47 -11.40
C GLU A 53 -7.92 -17.52 -12.55
N PHE A 54 -6.77 -17.76 -13.16
CA PHE A 54 -6.26 -17.01 -14.30
C PHE A 54 -6.27 -17.94 -15.51
N PRO A 55 -7.37 -18.05 -16.26
CA PRO A 55 -7.36 -18.86 -17.49
C PRO A 55 -6.33 -18.35 -18.51
N ASP A 56 -5.89 -17.09 -18.35
CA ASP A 56 -4.92 -16.41 -19.19
C ASP A 56 -4.08 -15.37 -18.39
N THR A 57 -2.78 -15.30 -18.71
CA THR A 57 -1.78 -14.41 -18.09
C THR A 57 -2.03 -12.92 -18.32
N GLY A 58 -3.04 -12.56 -19.12
CA GLY A 58 -3.40 -11.18 -19.43
C GLY A 58 -4.04 -10.40 -18.27
N ASN A 59 -4.51 -11.09 -17.24
CA ASN A 59 -5.31 -10.52 -16.17
C ASN A 59 -4.54 -9.79 -15.08
N CYS A 60 -3.22 -9.99 -14.97
CA CYS A 60 -2.36 -9.36 -13.98
C CYS A 60 -1.11 -8.80 -14.67
N ARG A 61 -0.83 -7.51 -14.50
CA ARG A 61 0.37 -6.88 -15.08
C ARG A 61 1.10 -6.08 -14.03
N LEU A 62 2.41 -6.33 -13.90
CA LEU A 62 3.37 -5.43 -13.25
C LEU A 62 4.09 -4.68 -14.37
N ARG A 63 4.17 -3.35 -14.28
CA ARG A 63 4.98 -2.53 -15.17
C ARG A 63 5.90 -1.64 -14.35
N TRP A 64 7.10 -1.44 -14.87
CA TRP A 64 8.13 -0.58 -14.30
C TRP A 64 8.61 0.32 -15.43
N LEU A 65 8.24 1.59 -15.37
CA LEU A 65 8.43 2.58 -16.43
C LEU A 65 8.69 3.95 -15.80
N HIS A 66 9.14 4.93 -16.59
CA HIS A 66 9.45 6.31 -16.15
C HIS A 66 8.48 7.34 -16.77
N THR A 67 7.25 6.92 -17.06
CA THR A 67 6.31 7.67 -17.92
C THR A 67 4.98 7.94 -17.25
N TYR A 68 4.80 7.53 -16.00
CA TYR A 68 3.51 7.67 -15.32
C TYR A 68 3.40 8.98 -14.54
N HIS A 69 4.53 9.55 -14.12
CA HIS A 69 4.67 10.86 -13.52
C HIS A 69 5.48 11.80 -14.47
N PRO A 70 5.34 13.13 -14.36
CA PRO A 70 6.12 14.07 -15.17
C PRO A 70 7.61 14.14 -14.84
N ASP A 71 8.05 13.66 -13.67
CA ASP A 71 9.47 13.48 -13.39
C ASP A 71 10.02 12.24 -14.11
N ARG A 72 11.35 12.12 -14.23
CA ARG A 72 12.01 11.03 -14.96
C ARG A 72 12.27 9.80 -14.10
N ASP A 73 11.68 9.75 -12.92
CA ASP A 73 11.93 8.69 -11.95
C ASP A 73 11.14 7.44 -12.35
N PHE A 74 11.60 6.27 -11.94
CA PHE A 74 10.86 5.05 -12.21
C PHE A 74 9.65 4.91 -11.29
N GLU A 75 8.54 4.44 -11.85
CA GLU A 75 7.36 4.07 -11.08
C GLU A 75 6.91 2.64 -11.37
N VAL A 76 6.33 2.02 -10.35
CA VAL A 76 5.72 0.70 -10.47
C VAL A 76 4.22 0.84 -10.60
N MET A 77 3.67 0.13 -11.58
CA MET A 77 2.24 -0.01 -11.80
C MET A 77 1.81 -1.47 -11.70
N ILE A 78 0.78 -1.73 -10.89
CA ILE A 78 0.04 -2.99 -10.96
C ILE A 78 -1.32 -2.75 -11.60
N GLN A 79 -1.71 -3.67 -12.49
CA GLN A 79 -3.00 -3.69 -13.14
C GLN A 79 -3.62 -5.08 -12.99
N LYS A 80 -4.90 -5.10 -12.61
CA LYS A 80 -5.72 -6.31 -12.55
C LYS A 80 -6.95 -6.16 -13.43
N LEU A 81 -7.25 -7.20 -14.19
CA LEU A 81 -8.49 -7.41 -14.92
C LEU A 81 -9.20 -8.61 -14.31
N LEU A 82 -10.50 -8.46 -14.03
CA LEU A 82 -11.40 -9.54 -13.58
C LEU A 82 -10.92 -10.29 -12.31
N HIS A 83 -11.77 -11.18 -11.77
CA HIS A 83 -11.50 -12.18 -10.71
C HIS A 83 -10.27 -12.03 -9.80
N GLN A 84 -10.52 -11.83 -8.50
CA GLN A 84 -9.59 -11.84 -7.35
C GLN A 84 -8.50 -10.75 -7.43
N GLY A 85 -7.26 -11.04 -7.04
CA GLY A 85 -6.31 -9.98 -6.68
C GLY A 85 -4.84 -10.20 -7.02
N MET A 86 -4.12 -9.09 -7.00
CA MET A 86 -2.68 -9.01 -7.14
C MET A 86 -2.15 -8.03 -6.08
N LYS A 87 -1.06 -8.43 -5.42
CA LYS A 87 -0.33 -7.61 -4.46
C LYS A 87 1.14 -7.52 -4.85
N PHE A 88 1.71 -6.32 -4.76
CA PHE A 88 3.14 -6.05 -4.91
C PHE A 88 3.62 -5.36 -3.65
N PHE A 89 4.53 -5.97 -2.89
CA PHE A 89 4.81 -5.54 -1.52
C PHE A 89 6.25 -5.76 -1.09
N GLN A 90 6.65 -5.08 -0.04
CA GLN A 90 7.86 -5.34 0.75
C GLN A 90 7.43 -5.47 2.23
N GLN A 91 8.01 -6.46 2.91
CA GLN A 91 7.83 -6.65 4.35
C GLN A 91 9.16 -6.32 5.05
N ILE A 92 9.08 -5.58 6.15
CA ILE A 92 10.23 -5.05 6.86
C ILE A 92 10.00 -5.19 8.36
N ASP A 93 11.00 -5.70 9.06
CA ASP A 93 11.03 -5.71 10.52
C ASP A 93 11.24 -4.28 11.04
N ILE A 94 10.44 -3.89 12.03
CA ILE A 94 10.47 -2.54 12.56
C ILE A 94 11.14 -2.49 13.95
N PRO A 95 12.01 -1.50 14.21
CA PRO A 95 12.66 -1.38 15.51
C PRO A 95 11.76 -0.77 16.59
N SER A 96 10.77 0.03 16.19
CA SER A 96 9.78 0.68 17.05
C SER A 96 8.56 1.10 16.23
N LEU A 97 7.50 1.60 16.89
CA LEU A 97 6.31 2.15 16.24
C LEU A 97 6.40 3.66 15.96
N GLU A 98 7.48 4.32 16.42
CA GLU A 98 7.76 5.73 16.15
C GLU A 98 8.27 5.90 14.71
N LEU A 99 7.40 5.60 13.75
CA LEU A 99 7.69 5.58 12.33
C LEU A 99 6.71 6.47 11.57
N GLN A 100 7.19 7.09 10.50
CA GLN A 100 6.38 7.78 9.51
C GLN A 100 6.46 7.03 8.18
N PHE A 101 5.32 6.52 7.70
CA PHE A 101 5.17 6.02 6.33
C PHE A 101 4.83 7.15 5.37
N SER A 102 5.43 7.17 4.19
CA SER A 102 5.14 8.15 3.16
C SER A 102 5.15 7.54 1.75
N VAL A 103 4.18 7.94 0.95
CA VAL A 103 3.96 7.39 -0.40
C VAL A 103 3.36 8.46 -1.32
N SER A 104 3.78 8.46 -2.58
CA SER A 104 3.08 9.13 -3.66
C SER A 104 2.36 8.08 -4.51
N CYS A 105 1.06 8.22 -4.74
CA CYS A 105 0.32 7.24 -5.53
C CYS A 105 -0.76 7.86 -6.40
N ARG A 106 -1.13 7.12 -7.45
CA ARG A 106 -2.33 7.37 -8.26
C ARG A 106 -3.09 6.06 -8.41
N LEU A 107 -4.33 6.05 -7.95
CA LEU A 107 -5.18 4.87 -7.87
C LEU A 107 -6.39 5.01 -8.80
N SER A 108 -6.81 3.89 -9.41
CA SER A 108 -8.01 3.86 -10.23
C SER A 108 -8.65 2.48 -10.21
N ALA A 109 -9.98 2.48 -10.24
CA ALA A 109 -10.81 1.29 -10.37
C ALA A 109 -11.99 1.64 -11.28
N LYS A 110 -12.34 0.75 -12.21
CA LYS A 110 -13.49 0.91 -13.10
C LYS A 110 -14.25 -0.38 -13.27
N SER A 111 -15.53 -0.22 -13.57
CA SER A 111 -16.47 -1.29 -13.82
C SER A 111 -17.51 -0.85 -14.86
N GLU A 112 -18.09 -1.80 -15.57
CA GLU A 112 -19.25 -1.60 -16.46
C GLU A 112 -20.59 -1.53 -15.72
N SER A 113 -20.62 -1.86 -14.43
CA SER A 113 -21.81 -1.75 -13.59
C SER A 113 -21.44 -1.27 -12.18
N GLU A 114 -22.33 -0.47 -11.61
CA GLU A 114 -22.23 0.08 -10.25
C GLU A 114 -22.27 -1.01 -9.18
N SER A 115 -22.89 -2.16 -9.45
CA SER A 115 -22.98 -3.27 -8.48
C SER A 115 -21.70 -4.12 -8.39
N LEU A 116 -20.73 -3.88 -9.27
CA LEU A 116 -19.53 -4.71 -9.37
C LEU A 116 -18.39 -4.10 -8.57
N PHE A 117 -17.75 -4.94 -7.77
CA PHE A 117 -16.65 -4.55 -6.92
C PHE A 117 -15.28 -4.64 -7.63
N ALA A 118 -14.61 -3.49 -7.77
CA ALA A 118 -13.19 -3.36 -8.05
C ALA A 118 -12.56 -2.29 -7.13
N ALA A 119 -11.35 -2.54 -6.63
CA ALA A 119 -10.60 -1.58 -5.82
C ALA A 119 -9.09 -1.65 -6.03
N ALA A 120 -8.46 -0.48 -6.03
CA ALA A 120 -7.04 -0.26 -6.00
C ALA A 120 -6.67 0.35 -4.63
N ALA A 121 -5.62 -0.14 -3.98
CA ALA A 121 -5.16 0.43 -2.72
C ALA A 121 -3.63 0.43 -2.60
N VAL A 122 -3.11 1.41 -1.85
CA VAL A 122 -1.86 1.24 -1.10
C VAL A 122 -2.23 0.64 0.24
N VAL A 123 -1.55 -0.43 0.63
CA VAL A 123 -1.80 -1.16 1.88
C VAL A 123 -0.61 -1.02 2.81
N LEU A 124 -0.91 -0.84 4.09
CA LEU A 124 0.01 -0.82 5.20
C LEU A 124 -0.49 -1.86 6.20
N GLU A 125 0.14 -3.04 6.21
CA GLU A 125 -0.26 -4.19 7.01
C GLU A 125 0.64 -4.31 8.24
N TYR A 126 0.03 -4.49 9.41
CA TYR A 126 0.70 -4.70 10.69
C TYR A 126 0.74 -6.19 11.02
N LEU A 127 1.95 -6.72 11.24
CA LEU A 127 2.19 -8.16 11.38
C LEU A 127 2.86 -8.47 12.73
N ASN A 128 2.53 -9.62 13.30
CA ASN A 128 3.18 -10.12 14.51
C ASN A 128 4.48 -10.90 14.20
N SER A 129 5.11 -11.47 15.24
CA SER A 129 6.36 -12.25 15.12
C SER A 129 6.25 -13.51 14.27
N SER A 130 5.04 -13.99 13.99
CA SER A 130 4.76 -15.18 13.18
C SER A 130 4.28 -14.81 11.77
N ASP A 131 4.46 -13.56 11.34
CA ASP A 131 3.97 -13.00 10.08
C ASP A 131 2.43 -13.04 9.90
N SER A 132 1.67 -13.19 10.99
CA SER A 132 0.22 -13.14 10.97
C SER A 132 -0.27 -11.69 10.93
N LEU A 133 -1.28 -11.43 10.10
CA LEU A 133 -1.93 -10.13 9.98
C LEU A 133 -2.72 -9.79 11.25
N LEU A 134 -2.36 -8.68 11.90
CA LEU A 134 -3.10 -8.12 13.03
C LEU A 134 -4.15 -7.11 12.56
N GLY A 135 -3.80 -6.29 11.57
CA GLY A 135 -4.71 -5.39 10.87
C GLY A 135 -4.00 -4.56 9.82
N GLU A 136 -4.73 -3.66 9.17
CA GLU A 136 -4.19 -2.91 8.04
C GLU A 136 -4.86 -1.54 7.84
N THR A 137 -4.10 -0.64 7.23
CA THR A 137 -4.59 0.64 6.71
C THR A 137 -4.53 0.63 5.20
N ARG A 138 -5.60 1.10 4.54
CA ARG A 138 -5.71 1.14 3.08
C ARG A 138 -6.01 2.55 2.60
N ILE A 139 -5.08 3.13 1.85
CA ILE A 139 -5.37 4.30 1.01
C ILE A 139 -5.93 3.78 -0.30
N PHE A 140 -7.21 4.03 -0.61
CA PHE A 140 -7.90 3.29 -1.66
C PHE A 140 -8.78 4.14 -2.57
N TYR A 141 -8.94 3.65 -3.80
CA TYR A 141 -9.99 4.06 -4.72
C TYR A 141 -10.77 2.82 -5.16
N ALA A 142 -12.10 2.91 -5.18
CA ALA A 142 -12.95 1.78 -5.51
C ALA A 142 -14.23 2.19 -6.23
N THR A 143 -14.79 1.25 -6.98
CA THR A 143 -16.11 1.37 -7.59
C THR A 143 -17.22 1.43 -6.53
N PRO A 144 -18.42 1.94 -6.85
CA PRO A 144 -19.51 2.04 -5.88
C PRO A 144 -19.99 0.70 -5.31
N GLY A 145 -19.80 -0.40 -6.03
CA GLY A 145 -20.09 -1.75 -5.54
C GLY A 145 -19.07 -2.32 -4.55
N CYS A 146 -18.05 -1.54 -4.17
CA CYS A 146 -17.10 -1.91 -3.12
C CYS A 146 -17.76 -1.81 -1.74
N ASP A 147 -17.70 -2.90 -0.99
CA ASP A 147 -18.29 -3.05 0.34
C ASP A 147 -17.23 -3.00 1.46
N TRP A 148 -16.02 -2.51 1.18
CA TRP A 148 -15.03 -2.27 2.22
C TRP A 148 -15.54 -1.24 3.22
N GLN A 149 -15.47 -1.59 4.50
CA GLN A 149 -15.86 -0.74 5.62
C GLN A 149 -14.77 -0.76 6.69
N ASN A 150 -14.66 0.34 7.44
CA ASN A 150 -13.78 0.38 8.60
C ASN A 150 -14.19 -0.70 9.61
N SER A 151 -13.20 -1.25 10.30
CA SER A 151 -13.40 -2.23 11.38
C SER A 151 -12.29 -2.06 12.42
N PRO A 152 -12.36 -2.74 13.58
CA PRO A 152 -11.29 -2.66 14.59
C PRO A 152 -9.88 -2.99 14.07
N SER A 153 -9.77 -3.74 12.96
CA SER A 153 -8.50 -4.13 12.34
C SER A 153 -8.36 -3.63 10.88
N LEU A 154 -9.20 -2.70 10.42
CA LEU A 154 -9.16 -2.14 9.07
C LEU A 154 -9.48 -0.64 9.09
N HIS A 155 -8.51 0.19 8.70
CA HIS A 155 -8.67 1.62 8.53
C HIS A 155 -8.61 1.99 7.04
N LEU A 156 -9.61 2.72 6.55
CA LEU A 156 -9.80 3.06 5.14
C LEU A 156 -9.70 4.57 4.91
N ILE A 157 -8.78 4.96 4.03
CA ILE A 157 -8.56 6.35 3.59
C ILE A 157 -8.91 6.43 2.11
N ARG A 158 -10.05 7.05 1.77
CA ARG A 158 -10.51 7.11 0.39
C ARG A 158 -9.83 8.24 -0.39
N VAL A 159 -9.31 7.92 -1.59
CA VAL A 159 -8.78 8.92 -2.54
C VAL A 159 -9.94 9.59 -3.29
N SER A 160 -9.88 10.92 -3.44
CA SER A 160 -10.95 11.73 -4.03
C SER A 160 -11.03 11.66 -5.56
N ASP A 161 -9.91 11.43 -6.24
CA ASP A 161 -9.85 11.38 -7.70
C ASP A 161 -8.86 10.33 -8.23
N THR A 162 -8.86 10.12 -9.54
CA THR A 162 -8.03 9.10 -10.22
C THR A 162 -6.99 9.68 -11.18
N ILE A 163 -6.95 11.01 -11.30
CA ILE A 163 -6.18 11.71 -12.32
C ILE A 163 -4.84 12.13 -11.73
N ASN A 164 -4.88 12.72 -10.55
CA ASN A 164 -3.74 13.32 -9.89
C ASN A 164 -2.95 12.31 -9.08
N TRP A 165 -1.67 12.61 -8.89
CA TRP A 165 -0.83 11.96 -7.90
C TRP A 165 -1.05 12.60 -6.54
N HIS A 166 -1.18 11.77 -5.52
CA HIS A 166 -1.45 12.17 -4.16
C HIS A 166 -0.31 11.73 -3.25
N ASN A 167 0.15 12.65 -2.41
CA ASN A 167 1.18 12.37 -1.41
C ASN A 167 0.53 12.13 -0.06
N TYR A 168 0.74 10.95 0.49
CA TYR A 168 0.26 10.55 1.80
C TYR A 168 1.42 10.43 2.78
N ARG A 169 1.16 10.81 4.03
CA ARG A 169 2.03 10.59 5.17
C ARG A 169 1.19 10.05 6.31
N ILE A 170 1.61 8.92 6.87
CA ILE A 170 0.95 8.25 7.99
C ILE A 170 1.98 8.15 9.10
N ASP A 171 1.66 8.77 10.24
CA ASP A 171 2.35 8.49 11.49
C ASP A 171 1.79 7.16 12.03
N ILE A 172 2.65 6.15 12.16
CA ILE A 172 2.22 4.78 12.48
C ILE A 172 1.57 4.72 13.86
N LEU A 173 2.10 5.43 14.84
CA LEU A 173 1.57 5.40 16.19
C LEU A 173 0.17 6.03 16.23
N ASN A 174 -0.02 7.17 15.57
CA ASN A 174 -1.33 7.82 15.48
C ASN A 174 -2.34 7.00 14.66
N ASP A 175 -1.90 6.32 13.60
CA ASP A 175 -2.78 5.50 12.77
C ASP A 175 -3.38 4.31 13.55
N LEU A 176 -2.62 3.75 14.50
CA LEU A 176 -3.10 2.66 15.35
C LEU A 176 -4.26 3.08 16.26
N GLU A 177 -4.47 4.36 16.53
CA GLU A 177 -5.68 4.85 17.24
C GLU A 177 -6.96 4.57 16.44
N SER A 178 -6.85 4.46 15.11
CA SER A 178 -7.97 4.09 14.22
C SER A 178 -8.19 2.57 14.13
N LEU A 179 -7.35 1.79 14.81
CA LEU A 179 -7.33 0.32 14.76
C LEU A 179 -7.41 -0.28 16.18
N PRO A 180 -8.52 -0.07 16.90
CA PRO A 180 -8.64 -0.47 18.31
C PRO A 180 -8.63 -1.98 18.56
N GLY A 181 -8.69 -2.80 17.50
CA GLY A 181 -8.58 -4.26 17.58
C GLY A 181 -7.14 -4.79 17.50
N ILE A 182 -6.15 -3.91 17.34
CA ILE A 182 -4.73 -4.26 17.28
C ILE A 182 -4.07 -3.91 18.60
N GLU A 183 -3.34 -4.86 19.18
CA GLU A 183 -2.44 -4.60 20.31
C GLU A 183 -1.07 -4.13 19.80
N PRO A 184 -0.67 -2.85 20.00
CA PRO A 184 0.56 -2.32 19.40
C PRO A 184 1.82 -3.09 19.78
N THR A 185 1.85 -3.66 20.99
CA THR A 185 3.01 -4.43 21.47
C THR A 185 3.24 -5.75 20.73
N GLU A 186 2.22 -6.26 20.02
CA GLU A 186 2.31 -7.48 19.20
C GLU A 186 2.93 -7.24 17.83
N ILE A 187 2.97 -5.99 17.35
CA ILE A 187 3.52 -5.65 16.04
C ILE A 187 5.04 -5.85 16.06
N LYS A 188 5.55 -6.56 15.03
CA LYS A 188 6.99 -6.82 14.84
C LYS A 188 7.49 -6.44 13.46
N SER A 189 6.62 -6.54 12.45
CA SER A 189 6.95 -6.14 11.10
C SER A 189 5.78 -5.39 10.46
N ILE A 190 6.12 -4.60 9.46
CA ILE A 190 5.17 -3.90 8.61
C ILE A 190 5.34 -4.43 7.19
N ARG A 191 4.22 -4.64 6.50
CA ARG A 191 4.23 -4.91 5.06
C ARG A 191 3.52 -3.78 4.33
N VAL A 192 4.25 -3.12 3.44
CA VAL A 192 3.67 -2.09 2.57
C VAL A 192 3.58 -2.58 1.15
N GLY A 193 2.55 -2.15 0.43
CA GLY A 193 2.45 -2.52 -0.97
C GLY A 193 1.28 -1.91 -1.71
N LEU A 194 1.17 -2.32 -2.97
CA LEU A 194 0.01 -2.08 -3.79
C LEU A 194 -0.90 -3.31 -3.80
N LEU A 195 -2.20 -3.05 -3.73
CA LEU A 195 -3.26 -4.01 -3.90
C LEU A 195 -4.13 -3.61 -5.09
N SER A 196 -4.43 -4.58 -5.95
CA SER A 196 -5.43 -4.48 -7.00
C SER A 196 -6.36 -5.67 -6.88
N PHE A 197 -7.64 -5.42 -6.62
CA PHE A 197 -8.62 -6.44 -6.31
C PHE A 197 -9.91 -6.24 -7.09
N VAL A 198 -10.49 -7.34 -7.55
CA VAL A 198 -11.74 -7.40 -8.28
C VAL A 198 -12.54 -8.59 -7.78
N ARG A 199 -13.74 -8.38 -7.23
CA ARG A 199 -14.57 -9.54 -6.83
C ARG A 199 -15.12 -10.22 -8.08
N GLY A 200 -15.00 -11.55 -8.16
CA GLY A 200 -15.68 -12.33 -9.20
C GLY A 200 -17.20 -12.22 -9.05
N ASN A 201 -17.95 -12.39 -10.14
CA ASN A 201 -19.37 -12.71 -10.00
C ASN A 201 -19.40 -14.21 -9.69
N SER A 202 -19.86 -14.58 -8.49
CA SER A 202 -20.22 -15.96 -8.16
C SER A 202 -21.45 -16.36 -8.97
#